data_AF-A0A4Q7FF08-F1
#
_entry.id   AF-A0A4Q7FF08-F1
#
_cell.length_a   1.000
_cell.length_b   1.000
_cell.length_c   1.000
_cell.angle_alpha   90.00
_cell.angle_beta   90.00
_cell.angle_gamma   90.00
#
_symmetry.space_group_name_H-M   'P 1'
#
loop_
_entity.id
_entity.type
_entity.pdbx_description
1 polymer ?
#
loop_
_entity_poly.entity_id
_entity_poly.type
_entity_poly.pdbx_seq_one_letter_code
_entity_poly.pdbx_strand_id
1 'polypeptide(L)'
;MSQSSIVTSPTAYRVGDDVFVAFQASGANCPQPGRGHDLTVLKIAAGSPPAMATAWCGALRGRGSPVATTTDGDSNPIVWIVGAEGDNRLHAFRGDTGEPIFVSEPLSGLRRFQTLIATQDRLYVGADGRIYAFHF
;
A
#
# COMPACT_ATOMS: atom_id res chain seq x y z
N MET A 1 -9.35 22.22 8.77
CA MET A 1 -7.88 22.32 8.87
C MET A 1 -7.34 20.93 9.16
N SER A 2 -6.65 20.30 8.21
CA SER A 2 -5.98 19.01 8.45
C SER A 2 -4.68 19.29 9.21
N GLN A 3 -4.54 18.79 10.44
CA GLN A 3 -3.32 18.91 11.26
C GLN A 3 -2.34 17.74 11.04
N SER A 4 -2.65 16.80 10.15
CA SER A 4 -1.82 15.62 9.88
C SER A 4 -1.03 15.81 8.57
N SER A 5 0.30 15.83 8.69
CA SER A 5 1.18 15.72 7.52
C SER A 5 1.24 14.27 7.05
N ILE A 6 1.19 14.09 5.73
CA ILE A 6 1.48 12.80 5.11
C ILE A 6 3.00 12.62 5.18
N VAL A 7 3.43 11.60 5.93
CA VAL A 7 4.84 11.20 6.03
C VAL A 7 4.88 9.73 5.65
N THR A 8 5.19 9.46 4.39
CA THR A 8 5.23 8.13 3.78
C THR A 8 6.00 8.22 2.47
N SER A 9 6.47 7.10 1.93
CA SER A 9 6.94 7.01 0.55
C SER A 9 5.80 6.45 -0.31
N PRO A 10 5.19 7.23 -1.21
CA PRO A 10 4.17 6.71 -2.11
C PRO A 10 4.80 5.72 -3.10
N THR A 11 4.00 4.78 -3.58
CA THR A 11 4.39 3.90 -4.70
C THR A 11 3.47 4.12 -5.89
N ALA A 12 4.06 4.25 -7.08
CA ALA A 12 3.33 4.37 -8.33
C ALA A 12 3.46 3.07 -9.13
N TYR A 13 2.36 2.63 -9.74
CA TYR A 13 2.30 1.43 -10.57
C TYR A 13 1.25 1.60 -11.66
N ARG A 14 1.26 0.72 -12.67
CA ARG A 14 0.29 0.76 -13.78
C ARG A 14 -0.84 -0.23 -13.56
N VAL A 15 -2.03 0.14 -14.04
CA VAL A 15 -3.17 -0.76 -14.24
C VAL A 15 -3.73 -0.45 -15.62
N GLY A 16 -3.42 -1.29 -16.61
CA GLY A 16 -3.65 -0.94 -18.02
C GLY A 16 -2.88 0.34 -18.40
N ASP A 17 -3.58 1.28 -19.03
CA ASP A 17 -3.01 2.57 -19.47
C ASP A 17 -2.97 3.64 -18.35
N ASP A 18 -3.55 3.35 -17.19
CA ASP A 18 -3.68 4.30 -16.09
C ASP A 18 -2.53 4.13 -15.08
N VAL A 19 -2.17 5.24 -14.42
CA VAL A 19 -1.20 5.24 -13.32
C VAL A 19 -1.93 5.28 -11.99
N PHE A 20 -1.59 4.37 -11.10
CA PHE A 20 -2.10 4.30 -9.75
C PHE A 20 -1.02 4.75 -8.77
N VAL A 21 -1.40 5.51 -7.75
CA VAL A 21 -0.48 6.01 -6.72
C VAL A 21 -1.03 5.65 -5.34
N ALA A 22 -0.34 4.75 -4.65
CA ALA A 22 -0.70 4.31 -3.30
C ALA A 22 0.14 5.04 -2.24
N PHE A 23 -0.51 5.49 -1.16
CA PHE A 23 0.15 6.13 -0.02
C PHE A 23 -0.66 5.97 1.27
N GLN A 24 0.05 5.97 2.39
CA GLN A 24 -0.54 5.92 3.72
C GLN A 24 -1.12 7.29 4.09
N ALA A 25 -2.44 7.42 3.97
CA ALA A 25 -3.21 8.57 4.47
C ALA A 25 -4.70 8.22 4.44
N SER A 26 -5.49 8.90 5.27
CA SER A 26 -6.96 8.80 5.23
C SER A 26 -7.51 9.35 3.91
N GLY A 27 -8.15 8.50 3.12
CA GLY A 27 -8.70 8.84 1.81
C GLY A 27 -10.06 9.53 1.87
N ALA A 28 -10.37 10.29 0.82
CA ALA A 28 -11.70 10.84 0.56
C ALA A 28 -12.33 10.15 -0.66
N ASN A 29 -13.66 10.12 -0.73
CA ASN A 29 -14.42 9.55 -1.87
C ASN A 29 -14.06 8.08 -2.16
N CYS A 30 -13.78 7.30 -1.12
CA CYS A 30 -13.50 5.86 -1.24
C CYS A 30 -14.70 5.13 -1.86
N PRO A 31 -14.57 4.49 -3.04
CA PRO A 31 -15.72 3.89 -3.74
C PRO A 31 -16.38 2.73 -2.99
N GLN A 32 -15.65 2.07 -2.09
CA GLN A 32 -16.11 0.90 -1.35
C GLN A 32 -16.48 1.30 0.09
N PRO A 33 -17.76 1.23 0.48
CA PRO A 33 -18.17 1.50 1.85
C PRO A 33 -17.62 0.44 2.81
N GLY A 34 -17.19 0.86 4.01
CA GLY A 34 -16.79 -0.04 5.10
C GLY A 34 -15.35 -0.58 5.03
N ARG A 35 -14.56 -0.26 4.00
CA ARG A 35 -13.10 -0.48 4.03
C ARG A 35 -12.45 0.70 4.75
N GLY A 36 -11.54 0.41 5.68
CA GLY A 36 -10.79 1.44 6.40
C GLY A 36 -10.05 2.39 5.44
N HIS A 37 -9.65 3.55 5.95
CA HIS A 37 -9.29 4.67 5.07
C HIS A 37 -7.80 5.00 5.03
N ASP A 38 -6.96 4.36 5.85
CA ASP A 38 -5.59 4.84 6.09
C ASP A 38 -4.54 4.36 5.07
N LEU A 39 -4.98 3.65 4.03
CA LEU A 39 -4.28 3.47 2.76
C LEU A 39 -5.15 4.04 1.64
N THR A 40 -4.66 5.04 0.94
CA THR A 40 -5.35 5.66 -0.20
C THR A 40 -4.65 5.33 -1.49
N VAL A 41 -5.43 5.00 -2.53
CA VAL A 41 -4.92 4.85 -3.88
C VAL A 41 -5.66 5.77 -4.83
N LEU A 42 -4.90 6.63 -5.51
CA LEU A 42 -5.40 7.50 -6.56
C LEU A 42 -5.18 6.83 -7.91
N LYS A 43 -6.15 6.98 -8.81
CA LYS A 43 -6.02 6.71 -10.23
C LYS A 43 -5.78 8.03 -10.95
N ILE A 44 -4.76 8.05 -11.81
CA ILE A 44 -4.45 9.12 -12.74
C ILE A 44 -4.67 8.55 -14.14
N ALA A 45 -5.75 8.97 -14.78
CA ALA A 45 -6.11 8.55 -16.13
C ALA A 45 -5.48 9.46 -17.18
N ALA A 46 -5.03 8.86 -18.28
CA ALA A 46 -4.50 9.60 -19.41
C ALA A 46 -5.56 10.54 -20.02
N GLY A 47 -5.16 11.75 -20.39
CA GLY A 47 -6.05 12.77 -20.92
C GLY A 47 -5.36 14.13 -20.99
N SER A 48 -6.04 15.12 -21.58
CA SER A 48 -5.58 16.51 -21.62
C SER A 48 -6.69 17.44 -21.11
N PRO A 49 -6.72 17.77 -19.80
CA PRO A 49 -5.76 17.38 -18.75
C PRO A 49 -5.95 15.95 -18.23
N PRO A 50 -4.95 15.35 -17.56
CA PRO A 50 -5.13 14.08 -16.84
C PRO A 50 -6.24 14.17 -15.80
N ALA A 51 -7.07 13.13 -15.71
CA ALA A 51 -8.14 13.05 -14.72
C ALA A 51 -7.66 12.29 -13.48
N MET A 52 -8.00 12.77 -12.29
CA MET A 52 -7.68 12.10 -11.03
C MET A 52 -8.95 11.71 -10.27
N ALA A 53 -8.94 10.50 -9.72
CA ALA A 53 -9.99 10.02 -8.84
C ALA A 53 -9.41 9.09 -7.76
N THR A 54 -10.12 8.92 -6.65
CA THR A 54 -9.80 7.85 -5.69
C THR A 54 -10.17 6.51 -6.32
N ALA A 55 -9.19 5.65 -6.57
CA ALA A 55 -9.41 4.32 -7.13
C ALA A 55 -10.02 3.40 -6.09
N TRP A 56 -9.40 3.34 -4.91
CA TRP A 56 -9.83 2.55 -3.76
C TRP A 56 -9.15 3.03 -2.48
N CYS A 57 -9.69 2.58 -1.35
CA CYS A 57 -9.10 2.78 -0.04
C CYS A 57 -8.99 1.42 0.67
N GLY A 58 -7.87 1.21 1.34
CA GLY A 58 -7.55 -0.02 2.06
C GLY A 58 -7.62 0.17 3.58
N ALA A 59 -8.17 -0.84 4.26
CA ALA A 59 -8.14 -0.88 5.71
C ALA A 59 -6.71 -1.15 6.18
N LEU A 60 -6.08 -0.13 6.78
CA LEU A 60 -4.76 -0.24 7.37
C LEU A 60 -4.82 0.31 8.80
N ARG A 61 -4.14 -0.35 9.75
CA ARG A 61 -3.96 0.18 11.10
C ARG A 61 -2.48 0.35 11.35
N GLY A 62 -2.04 1.60 11.43
CA GLY A 62 -0.63 1.95 11.61
C GLY A 62 -0.09 2.76 10.44
N ARG A 63 1.24 2.90 10.37
CA ARG A 63 1.90 3.84 9.47
C ARG A 63 3.10 3.21 8.77
N GLY A 64 2.90 2.71 7.57
CA GLY A 64 3.97 2.22 6.71
C GLY A 64 4.17 3.10 5.47
N SER A 65 5.11 2.69 4.64
CA SER A 65 5.26 3.15 3.27
C SER A 65 4.99 1.98 2.34
N PRO A 66 4.10 2.13 1.34
CA PRO A 66 3.78 1.03 0.43
C PRO A 66 4.90 0.76 -0.59
N VAL A 67 4.91 -0.46 -1.11
CA VAL A 67 5.61 -0.85 -2.35
C VAL A 67 4.63 -1.61 -3.24
N ALA A 68 4.79 -1.49 -4.56
CA ALA A 68 4.03 -2.28 -5.52
C ALA A 68 4.93 -3.34 -6.17
N THR A 69 4.39 -4.55 -6.32
CA THR A 69 4.97 -5.62 -7.15
C THR A 69 3.96 -6.04 -8.21
N THR A 70 4.37 -6.86 -9.16
CA THR A 70 3.52 -7.53 -10.14
C THR A 70 3.80 -9.01 -10.10
N THR A 71 2.84 -9.86 -10.46
CA THR A 71 3.03 -11.32 -10.40
C THR A 71 3.91 -11.84 -11.55
N ASP A 72 4.01 -11.07 -12.63
CA ASP A 72 4.67 -11.46 -13.88
C ASP A 72 5.65 -10.38 -14.42
N GLY A 73 5.91 -9.34 -13.64
CA GLY A 73 6.75 -8.21 -14.05
C GLY A 73 5.99 -7.05 -14.71
N ASP A 74 4.69 -7.18 -15.02
CA ASP A 74 3.92 -6.12 -15.70
C ASP A 74 2.45 -6.01 -15.25
N SER A 75 1.74 -7.13 -15.13
CA SER A 75 0.33 -7.22 -14.80
C SER A 75 0.06 -7.69 -13.36
N ASN A 76 -1.22 -7.66 -12.97
CA ASN A 76 -1.69 -8.05 -11.62
C ASN A 76 -0.90 -7.37 -10.49
N PRO A 77 -0.93 -6.03 -10.40
CA PRO A 77 -0.18 -5.33 -9.38
C PRO A 77 -0.69 -5.71 -7.98
N ILE A 78 0.24 -5.79 -7.03
CA ILE A 78 -0.02 -6.03 -5.61
C ILE A 78 0.59 -4.87 -4.82
N VAL A 79 -0.20 -4.22 -3.97
CA VAL A 79 0.28 -3.19 -3.05
C VAL A 79 0.56 -3.84 -1.70
N TRP A 80 1.81 -3.75 -1.25
CA TRP A 80 2.27 -4.24 0.04
C TRP A 80 2.53 -3.08 0.98
N ILE A 81 2.13 -3.21 2.24
CA ILE A 81 2.39 -2.19 3.27
C ILE A 81 2.35 -2.79 4.67
N VAL A 82 3.15 -2.24 5.59
CA VAL A 82 3.10 -2.61 7.00
C VAL A 82 2.23 -1.67 7.82
N GLY A 83 1.42 -2.21 8.71
CA GLY A 83 0.67 -1.48 9.74
C GLY A 83 1.53 -1.13 10.96
N ALA A 84 2.73 -0.59 10.75
CA ALA A 84 3.70 -0.33 11.82
C ALA A 84 3.15 0.63 12.88
N GLU A 85 3.38 0.33 14.17
CA GLU A 85 2.84 1.07 15.32
C GLU A 85 1.29 1.07 15.38
N GLY A 86 0.63 0.17 14.64
CA GLY A 86 -0.82 -0.09 14.70
C GLY A 86 -1.09 -1.56 14.95
N ASP A 87 -1.48 -2.31 13.92
CA ASP A 87 -1.65 -3.77 14.03
C ASP A 87 -0.33 -4.55 13.91
N ASN A 88 0.73 -3.87 13.46
CA ASN A 88 2.06 -4.42 13.22
C ASN A 88 2.07 -5.62 12.26
N ARG A 89 1.17 -5.69 11.29
CA ARG A 89 1.12 -6.76 10.29
C ARG A 89 1.61 -6.26 8.93
N LEU A 90 2.11 -7.18 8.10
CA LEU A 90 2.28 -6.96 6.66
C LEU A 90 0.93 -7.23 5.98
N HIS A 91 0.47 -6.29 5.18
CA HIS A 91 -0.76 -6.37 4.41
C HIS A 91 -0.46 -6.37 2.91
N ALA A 92 -1.26 -7.09 2.15
CA ALA A 92 -1.25 -7.06 0.69
C ALA A 92 -2.65 -6.85 0.14
N PHE A 93 -2.75 -5.98 -0.86
CA PHE A 93 -3.99 -5.68 -1.56
C PHE A 93 -3.79 -5.86 -3.06
N ARG A 94 -4.81 -6.33 -3.76
CA ARG A 94 -4.90 -6.18 -5.21
C ARG A 94 -4.75 -4.71 -5.59
N GLY A 95 -3.81 -4.38 -6.46
CA GLY A 95 -3.51 -3.00 -6.86
C GLY A 95 -4.62 -2.36 -7.69
N ASP A 96 -5.42 -3.15 -8.41
CA ASP A 96 -6.53 -2.66 -9.22
C ASP A 96 -7.81 -2.42 -8.41
N THR A 97 -8.15 -3.30 -7.46
CA THR A 97 -9.44 -3.28 -6.75
C THR A 97 -9.38 -2.94 -5.26
N GLY A 98 -8.17 -2.94 -4.67
CA GLY A 98 -7.96 -2.78 -3.23
C GLY A 98 -8.45 -3.98 -2.39
N GLU A 99 -8.76 -5.12 -3.01
CA GLU A 99 -9.15 -6.33 -2.30
C GLU A 99 -7.98 -6.89 -1.47
N PRO A 100 -8.15 -7.13 -0.16
CA PRO A 100 -7.10 -7.74 0.65
C PRO A 100 -6.84 -9.19 0.20
N ILE A 101 -5.56 -9.53 -0.01
CA ILE A 101 -5.16 -10.89 -0.44
C ILE A 101 -4.20 -11.57 0.53
N PHE A 102 -3.57 -10.81 1.43
CA PHE A 102 -2.70 -11.35 2.46
C PHE A 102 -2.63 -10.43 3.68
N VAL A 103 -2.57 -11.05 4.87
CA VAL A 103 -2.29 -10.39 6.14
C VAL A 103 -1.39 -11.32 6.96
N SER A 104 -0.22 -10.86 7.38
CA SER A 104 0.69 -11.66 8.22
C SER A 104 0.20 -11.75 9.67
N GLU A 105 0.81 -12.65 10.45
CA GLU A 105 0.82 -12.50 11.91
C GLU A 105 1.53 -11.20 12.34
N PRO A 106 1.28 -10.68 13.55
CA PRO A 106 1.92 -9.46 14.03
C PRO A 106 3.44 -9.62 14.13
N LEU A 107 4.15 -8.60 13.64
CA LEU A 107 5.60 -8.50 13.61
C LEU A 107 6.05 -7.54 14.71
N SER A 108 6.88 -8.03 15.62
CA SER A 108 7.46 -7.19 16.67
C SER A 108 8.55 -6.27 16.11
N GLY A 109 8.62 -5.03 16.62
CA GLY A 109 9.70 -4.10 16.31
C GLY A 109 9.49 -3.28 15.03
N LEU A 110 8.29 -3.28 14.44
CA LEU A 110 8.00 -2.40 13.31
C LEU A 110 7.96 -0.93 13.74
N ARG A 111 8.56 -0.05 12.93
CA ARG A 111 8.58 1.39 13.13
C ARG A 111 7.92 2.12 11.97
N ARG A 112 7.29 3.25 12.29
CA ARG A 112 6.56 4.00 11.27
C ARG A 112 7.45 4.48 10.13
N PHE A 113 6.84 4.70 8.97
CA PHE A 113 7.44 5.23 7.73
C PHE A 113 8.35 4.28 6.97
N GLN A 114 8.63 3.11 7.52
CA GLN A 114 9.41 2.09 6.81
C GLN A 114 8.64 1.54 5.61
N THR A 115 9.40 1.19 4.58
CA THR A 115 8.95 0.33 3.48
C THR A 115 9.58 -1.05 3.63
N LEU A 116 9.18 -2.00 2.79
CA LEU A 116 9.76 -3.32 2.65
C LEU A 116 10.52 -3.44 1.33
N ILE A 117 11.38 -4.45 1.23
CA ILE A 117 12.12 -4.75 -0.01
C ILE A 117 11.49 -5.97 -0.65
N ALA A 118 11.12 -5.86 -1.92
CA ALA A 118 10.65 -6.99 -2.72
C ALA A 118 11.78 -7.51 -3.63
N THR A 119 11.94 -8.83 -3.67
CA THR A 119 12.78 -9.55 -4.63
C THR A 119 11.88 -10.40 -5.53
N GLN A 120 12.47 -11.28 -6.35
CA GLN A 120 11.73 -12.15 -7.24
C GLN A 120 10.86 -13.20 -6.49
N ASP A 121 11.29 -13.64 -5.31
CA ASP A 121 10.69 -14.78 -4.58
C ASP A 121 10.42 -14.47 -3.09
N ARG A 122 10.77 -13.25 -2.63
CA ARG A 122 10.73 -12.88 -1.22
C ARG A 122 10.39 -11.42 -0.97
N LEU A 123 9.79 -11.16 0.18
CA LEU A 123 9.68 -9.84 0.78
C LEU A 123 10.51 -9.79 2.07
N TYR A 124 11.25 -8.70 2.26
CA TYR A 124 12.01 -8.43 3.47
C TYR A 124 11.46 -7.21 4.19
N VAL A 125 11.06 -7.38 5.44
CA VAL A 125 10.56 -6.33 6.31
C VAL A 125 11.58 -6.08 7.41
N GLY A 126 12.17 -4.89 7.44
CA GLY A 126 13.03 -4.46 8.54
C GLY A 126 12.22 -4.24 9.82
N ALA A 127 12.84 -4.51 10.97
CA ALA A 127 12.31 -4.24 12.29
C ALA A 127 13.45 -4.03 13.29
N ASP A 128 13.13 -3.53 14.48
CA ASP A 128 14.10 -3.32 15.55
C ASP A 128 14.83 -4.63 15.88
N GLY A 129 16.12 -4.68 15.51
CA GLY A 129 17.02 -5.81 15.76
C GLY A 129 16.72 -7.08 14.97
N ARG A 130 15.91 -7.03 13.89
CA ARG A 130 15.62 -8.22 13.05
C ARG A 130 15.13 -7.86 11.64
N ILE A 131 15.20 -8.84 10.74
CA ILE A 131 14.58 -8.79 9.42
C ILE A 131 13.62 -9.97 9.32
N TYR A 132 12.38 -9.71 8.93
CA TYR A 132 11.41 -10.75 8.57
C TYR A 132 11.51 -11.03 7.08
N ALA A 133 11.40 -12.30 6.70
CA ALA A 133 11.36 -12.74 5.32
C ALA A 133 10.06 -13.49 5.05
N PHE A 134 9.35 -13.11 3.99
CA PHE A 134 8.14 -13.77 3.51
C PHE A 134 8.41 -14.36 2.13
N HIS A 135 7.86 -15.53 1.87
CA HIS A 135 7.81 -16.13 0.54
C HIS A 135 6.46 -15.84 -0.09
N PHE A 136 6.45 -15.67 -1.41
CA PHE A 136 5.23 -15.59 -2.22
C PHE A 136 5.43 -16.28 -3.56
#